data_AF-A0A7Y0EP16-F1
#
_entry.id   AF-A0A7Y0EP16-F1
#
_cell.length_a   1.000
_cell.length_b   1.000
_cell.length_c   1.000
_cell.angle_alpha   90.00
_cell.angle_beta   90.00
_cell.angle_gamma   90.00
#
_symmetry.space_group_name_H-M   'P 1'
#
loop_
_entity.id
_entity.type
_entity.pdbx_description
1 polymer ?
#
loop_
_entity_poly.entity_id
_entity_poly.type
_entity_poly.pdbx_seq_one_letter_code
_entity_poly.pdbx_strand_id
1 'polypeptide(L)'
;MNLTALLSFTRTPHPRYITRRQCATREQSGDADIARRWRKLFVCLIAPLSPVGWATIALCVCSFAFFPWLGWQEILACGLTALLMLLTGVALAMGNTKFDASMALSDHHLAIGDTLSITVTFTNAGKRSTTKAQANLCLGTDTTTFVIPRMQSVQQHQTTVFWNAKHRTVLAVGPLLACKADPLGLIRRNTTLVKATTVCVHPEILMLDTFDIGTIRDLEGLASKRIVDDDLEFHGLREYAHGDDIRNIHWLSSAKHSTPMLRQFEATNRADIVIGLNTDAQGYATAEEFELAVSIFASIGVSCISASQSLIAYAGALRLNTCATVDFLDATSGIAMSQESSISTYIATMTQHGNDVSAMLTVIGSGETDEAVTTMACALPRQVYRIVVRMRRNASCAISHCEGYMVATVGALGDLPRVMGAIP
;
A
#
# COMPACT_ATOMS: atom_id res chain seq x y z
N MET A 1 78.71 -6.94 29.77
CA MET A 1 78.63 -7.94 28.68
C MET A 1 77.67 -7.38 27.63
N ASN A 2 78.19 -6.54 26.73
CA ASN A 2 78.65 -6.86 25.35
C ASN A 2 77.49 -6.64 24.36
N LEU A 3 77.45 -5.51 23.64
CA LEU A 3 78.19 -5.14 22.41
C LEU A 3 77.48 -5.63 21.13
N THR A 4 77.08 -4.65 20.28
CA THR A 4 77.11 -4.64 18.78
C THR A 4 76.39 -5.76 18.01
N ALA A 5 75.86 -5.60 16.80
CA ALA A 5 75.56 -4.53 15.86
C ALA A 5 74.96 -5.21 14.60
N LEU A 6 74.44 -4.39 13.67
CA LEU A 6 74.32 -4.65 12.23
C LEU A 6 73.28 -5.69 11.77
N LEU A 7 72.23 -5.20 11.12
CA LEU A 7 72.11 -5.27 9.65
C LEU A 7 70.87 -4.50 9.18
N SER A 8 71.10 -3.24 8.82
CA SER A 8 70.24 -2.39 8.01
C SER A 8 70.25 -2.90 6.56
N PHE A 9 69.13 -3.45 6.07
CA PHE A 9 68.93 -3.72 4.65
C PHE A 9 68.08 -2.61 4.03
N THR A 10 68.74 -1.74 3.29
CA THR A 10 68.15 -0.69 2.47
C THR A 10 67.48 -1.32 1.25
N ARG A 11 66.13 -1.27 1.20
CA ARG A 11 65.38 -1.58 -0.03
C ARG A 11 65.51 -0.39 -0.99
N THR A 12 66.22 -0.60 -2.08
CA THR A 12 66.24 0.30 -3.24
C THR A 12 64.87 0.32 -3.93
N PRO A 13 64.34 1.48 -4.36
CA PRO A 13 63.15 1.54 -5.19
C PRO A 13 63.54 1.33 -6.67
N HIS A 14 62.96 0.32 -7.31
CA HIS A 14 63.02 0.15 -8.77
C HIS A 14 62.34 1.33 -9.49
N PRO A 15 62.94 1.88 -10.56
CA PRO A 15 62.28 2.89 -11.38
C PRO A 15 61.14 2.24 -12.18
N ARG A 16 59.90 2.67 -11.92
CA ARG A 16 58.75 2.30 -12.75
C ARG A 16 58.87 3.00 -14.11
N TYR A 17 59.14 2.22 -15.15
CA TYR A 17 59.01 2.65 -16.54
C TYR A 17 57.57 3.06 -16.82
N ILE A 18 57.33 4.37 -16.98
CA ILE A 18 56.08 4.91 -17.49
C ILE A 18 56.02 4.57 -18.98
N THR A 19 55.20 3.60 -19.34
CA THR A 19 55.00 3.20 -20.74
C THR A 19 54.16 4.26 -21.46
N ARG A 20 54.58 4.60 -22.69
CA ARG A 20 53.95 5.55 -23.63
C ARG A 20 52.44 5.33 -23.88
N ARG A 21 51.86 4.21 -23.45
CA ARG A 21 50.42 3.89 -23.58
C ARG A 21 49.51 4.66 -22.62
N GLN A 22 50.03 5.21 -21.52
CA GLN A 22 49.21 5.96 -20.56
C GLN A 22 48.92 7.42 -20.97
N CYS A 23 49.61 7.97 -21.98
CA CYS A 23 49.29 9.32 -22.49
C CYS A 23 48.05 9.33 -23.40
N ALA A 24 47.86 8.29 -24.22
CA ALA A 24 46.75 8.22 -25.18
C ALA A 24 45.37 7.98 -24.52
N THR A 25 45.32 7.32 -23.37
CA THR A 25 44.06 7.09 -22.64
C THR A 25 43.57 8.33 -21.89
N ARG A 26 44.44 9.30 -21.61
CA ARG A 26 44.06 10.56 -20.94
C ARG A 26 43.34 11.51 -21.91
N GLU A 27 43.74 11.51 -23.19
CA GLU A 27 43.06 12.27 -24.26
C GLU A 27 41.69 11.69 -24.61
N GLN A 28 41.54 10.36 -24.69
CA GLN A 28 40.24 9.71 -24.93
C GLN A 28 39.24 9.84 -23.76
N SER A 29 39.72 9.98 -22.52
CA SER A 29 38.84 10.22 -21.36
C SER A 29 38.22 11.62 -21.36
N GLY A 30 38.93 12.62 -21.90
CA GLY A 30 38.45 13.99 -22.03
C GLY A 30 37.29 14.11 -23.01
N ASP A 31 37.38 13.48 -24.18
CA ASP A 31 36.31 13.50 -25.19
C ASP A 31 35.06 12.75 -24.73
N ALA A 32 35.21 11.65 -23.99
CA ALA A 32 34.07 10.92 -23.43
C ALA A 32 33.36 11.72 -22.32
N ASP A 33 34.10 12.48 -21.51
CA ASP A 33 33.54 13.35 -20.46
C ASP A 33 32.93 14.63 -21.04
N ILE A 34 33.53 15.18 -22.10
CA ILE A 34 32.97 16.28 -22.89
C ILE A 34 31.67 15.81 -23.53
N ALA A 35 31.65 14.69 -24.25
CA ALA A 35 30.43 14.13 -24.85
C ALA A 35 29.34 13.82 -23.82
N ARG A 36 29.68 13.31 -22.62
CA ARG A 36 28.71 13.12 -21.52
C ARG A 36 28.19 14.46 -20.98
N ARG A 37 29.03 15.49 -20.87
CA ARG A 37 28.62 16.86 -20.50
C ARG A 37 27.70 17.46 -21.53
N TRP A 38 28.04 17.39 -22.83
CA TRP A 38 27.19 17.86 -23.92
C TRP A 38 25.88 17.09 -23.98
N ARG A 39 25.88 15.77 -23.77
CA ARG A 39 24.66 14.97 -23.73
C ARG A 39 23.78 15.30 -22.52
N LYS A 40 24.35 15.56 -21.34
CA LYS A 40 23.61 16.06 -20.16
C LYS A 40 23.07 17.47 -20.38
N LEU A 41 23.83 18.37 -21.02
CA LEU A 41 23.38 19.70 -21.40
C LEU A 41 22.26 19.64 -22.43
N PHE A 42 22.41 18.83 -23.48
CA PHE A 42 21.39 18.58 -24.51
C PHE A 42 20.11 18.01 -23.91
N VAL A 43 20.20 16.98 -23.06
CA VAL A 43 19.03 16.41 -22.38
C VAL A 43 18.39 17.42 -21.42
N CYS A 44 19.18 18.22 -20.70
CA CYS A 44 18.67 19.26 -19.81
C CYS A 44 18.03 20.44 -20.56
N LEU A 45 18.47 20.74 -21.79
CA LEU A 45 17.91 21.78 -22.65
C LEU A 45 16.68 21.32 -23.43
N ILE A 46 16.65 20.06 -23.89
CA ILE A 46 15.58 19.53 -24.75
C ILE A 46 14.41 18.98 -23.96
N ALA A 47 14.65 18.33 -22.81
CA ALA A 47 13.59 17.73 -21.99
C ALA A 47 12.48 18.71 -21.52
N PRO A 48 12.75 20.00 -21.25
CA PRO A 48 11.71 20.95 -20.86
C PRO A 48 11.08 21.71 -22.03
N LEU A 49 11.44 21.45 -23.30
CA LEU A 49 10.91 22.20 -24.43
C LEU A 49 9.45 21.81 -24.76
N SER A 50 8.57 22.79 -24.87
CA SER A 50 7.18 22.56 -25.25
C SER A 50 7.04 22.33 -26.78
N PRO A 51 5.88 21.83 -27.27
CA PRO A 51 5.61 21.76 -28.71
C PRO A 51 5.76 23.12 -29.42
N VAL A 52 5.41 24.22 -28.74
CA VAL A 52 5.58 25.59 -29.23
C VAL A 52 7.07 25.96 -29.30
N GLY A 53 7.85 25.56 -28.29
CA GLY A 53 9.31 25.72 -28.31
C GLY A 53 9.94 25.07 -29.54
N TRP A 54 9.55 23.84 -29.87
CA TRP A 54 10.01 23.16 -31.08
C TRP A 54 9.60 23.87 -32.37
N ALA A 55 8.36 24.35 -32.46
CA ALA A 55 7.89 25.11 -33.61
C ALA A 55 8.70 26.42 -33.80
N THR A 56 9.02 27.13 -32.71
CA THR A 56 9.84 28.35 -32.78
C THR A 56 11.30 28.07 -33.18
N ILE A 57 11.89 26.94 -32.73
CA ILE A 57 13.22 26.52 -33.19
C ILE A 57 13.19 26.19 -34.67
N ALA A 58 12.20 25.43 -35.13
CA ALA A 58 12.05 25.08 -36.55
C ALA A 58 11.90 26.34 -37.41
N LEU A 59 11.05 27.29 -36.98
CA LEU A 59 10.88 28.58 -37.65
C LEU A 59 12.20 29.35 -37.71
N CYS A 60 12.92 29.44 -36.59
CA CYS A 60 14.23 30.10 -36.53
C CYS A 60 15.22 29.47 -37.52
N VAL A 61 15.37 28.13 -37.51
CA VAL A 61 16.31 27.41 -38.38
C VAL A 61 15.94 27.54 -39.85
N CYS A 62 14.66 27.37 -40.20
CA CYS A 62 14.18 27.52 -41.57
C CYS A 62 14.42 28.95 -42.07
N SER A 63 14.09 29.97 -41.28
CA SER A 63 14.33 31.37 -41.65
C SER A 63 15.80 31.64 -41.95
N PHE A 64 16.72 31.20 -41.10
CA PHE A 64 18.16 31.39 -41.35
C PHE A 64 18.70 30.55 -42.52
N ALA A 65 18.13 29.38 -42.78
CA ALA A 65 18.53 28.52 -43.90
C ALA A 65 18.06 29.02 -45.27
N PHE A 66 16.85 29.59 -45.35
CA PHE A 66 16.26 30.08 -46.60
C PHE A 66 16.67 31.52 -46.94
N PHE A 67 17.07 32.32 -45.95
CA PHE A 67 17.50 33.70 -46.16
C PHE A 67 18.59 33.88 -47.26
N PRO A 68 19.67 33.06 -47.32
CA PRO A 68 20.69 33.19 -48.35
C PRO A 68 20.20 32.91 -49.78
N TRP A 69 19.11 32.15 -49.93
CA TRP A 69 18.55 31.80 -51.24
C TRP A 69 17.51 32.80 -51.73
N LEU A 70 16.60 33.25 -50.86
CA LEU A 70 15.53 34.16 -51.25
C LEU A 70 15.92 35.64 -51.13
N GLY A 71 16.86 36.00 -50.25
CA GLY A 71 17.27 37.39 -50.03
C GLY A 71 16.20 38.31 -49.43
N TRP A 72 15.06 37.75 -49.02
CA TRP A 72 13.92 38.50 -48.46
C TRP A 72 14.23 38.96 -47.03
N GLN A 73 14.09 40.25 -46.78
CA GLN A 73 14.35 40.84 -45.46
C GLN A 73 13.31 40.40 -44.43
N GLU A 74 12.10 40.07 -44.88
CA GLU A 74 11.00 39.55 -44.07
C GLU A 74 11.36 38.21 -43.43
N ILE A 75 12.05 37.33 -44.16
CA ILE A 75 12.48 36.01 -43.65
C ILE A 75 13.53 36.19 -42.54
N LEU A 76 14.46 37.13 -42.71
CA LEU A 76 15.47 37.45 -41.70
C LEU A 76 14.83 38.03 -40.43
N ALA A 77 13.83 38.91 -40.56
CA ALA A 77 13.09 39.45 -39.42
C ALA A 77 12.37 38.35 -38.63
N CYS A 78 11.72 37.40 -39.31
CA CYS A 78 11.11 36.23 -38.67
C CYS A 78 12.14 35.37 -37.91
N GLY A 79 13.31 35.14 -38.49
CA GLY A 79 14.39 34.39 -37.83
C GLY A 79 14.92 35.09 -36.57
N LEU A 80 15.14 36.41 -36.66
CA LEU A 80 15.67 37.20 -35.56
C LEU A 80 14.68 37.34 -34.40
N THR A 81 13.39 37.51 -34.69
CA THR A 81 12.33 37.53 -33.67
C THR A 81 12.17 36.18 -32.98
N ALA A 82 12.18 35.06 -33.72
CA ALA A 82 12.17 33.73 -33.14
C ALA A 82 13.39 33.47 -32.23
N LEU A 83 14.58 33.92 -32.66
CA LEU A 83 15.80 33.85 -31.84
C LEU A 83 15.66 34.67 -30.54
N LEU A 84 15.12 35.88 -30.62
CA LEU A 84 14.89 36.74 -29.46
C LEU A 84 13.90 36.09 -28.46
N MET A 85 12.82 35.48 -28.97
CA MET A 85 11.85 34.74 -28.14
C MET A 85 12.53 33.57 -27.41
N LEU A 86 13.34 32.77 -28.10
CA LEU A 86 14.09 31.66 -27.51
C LEU A 86 15.07 32.13 -26.43
N LEU A 87 15.86 33.17 -26.70
CA LEU A 87 16.81 33.74 -25.73
C LEU A 87 16.08 34.27 -24.48
N THR A 88 14.96 34.95 -24.67
CA THR A 88 14.14 35.48 -23.57
C THR A 88 13.53 34.34 -22.75
N GLY A 89 12.97 33.32 -23.41
CA GLY A 89 12.42 32.13 -22.74
C GLY A 89 13.47 31.40 -21.91
N VAL A 90 14.67 31.16 -22.48
CA VAL A 90 15.80 30.51 -21.79
C VAL A 90 16.27 31.34 -20.58
N ALA A 91 16.42 32.65 -20.72
CA ALA A 91 16.81 33.53 -19.62
C ALA A 91 15.81 33.51 -18.45
N LEU A 92 14.50 33.52 -18.74
CA LEU A 92 13.45 33.46 -17.73
C LEU A 92 13.33 32.06 -17.07
N ALA A 93 13.57 31.00 -17.84
CA ALA A 93 13.57 29.63 -17.37
C ALA A 93 14.76 29.31 -16.44
N MET A 94 15.94 29.87 -16.72
CA MET A 94 17.17 29.68 -15.92
C MET A 94 17.20 30.43 -14.58
N GLY A 95 16.21 31.29 -14.29
CA GLY A 95 16.12 31.99 -13.00
C GLY A 95 16.08 31.02 -11.80
N ASN A 96 16.62 31.44 -10.64
CA ASN A 96 16.83 30.63 -9.43
C ASN A 96 15.60 29.81 -9.01
N THR A 97 15.72 28.47 -9.03
CA THR A 97 14.61 27.49 -8.97
C THR A 97 14.79 26.41 -7.92
N LYS A 98 15.69 26.61 -6.95
CA LYS A 98 15.81 25.66 -5.84
C LYS A 98 14.73 25.94 -4.80
N PHE A 99 13.56 25.35 -5.01
CA PHE A 99 12.53 25.22 -3.99
C PHE A 99 12.74 23.91 -3.26
N ASP A 100 12.60 23.96 -1.95
CA ASP A 100 12.41 22.77 -1.14
C ASP A 100 10.96 22.79 -0.63
N ALA A 101 10.34 21.63 -0.52
CA ALA A 101 9.00 21.55 0.02
C ALA A 101 8.83 20.29 0.85
N SER A 102 8.06 20.43 1.92
CA SER A 102 7.62 19.32 2.75
C SER A 102 6.10 19.25 2.71
N MET A 103 5.59 18.02 2.71
CA MET A 103 4.16 17.74 2.80
C MET A 103 3.91 17.02 4.12
N ALA A 104 3.01 17.57 4.92
CA ALA A 104 2.53 16.96 6.14
C ALA A 104 1.06 16.58 5.96
N LEU A 105 0.74 15.34 6.31
CA LEU A 105 -0.62 14.81 6.34
C LEU A 105 -1.07 14.75 7.80
N SER A 106 -2.35 15.04 8.05
CA SER A 106 -2.93 14.93 9.40
C SER A 106 -2.98 13.48 9.86
N ASP A 107 -3.36 12.57 8.97
CA ASP A 107 -3.39 11.13 9.20
C ASP A 107 -3.06 10.38 7.89
N HIS A 108 -2.63 9.13 8.04
CA HIS A 108 -2.44 8.17 6.94
C HIS A 108 -3.59 7.17 6.83
N HIS A 109 -4.43 7.06 7.87
CA HIS A 109 -5.61 6.23 7.91
C HIS A 109 -6.83 7.09 8.23
N LEU A 110 -7.91 6.94 7.48
CA LEU A 110 -9.12 7.75 7.62
C LEU A 110 -10.35 6.86 7.58
N ALA A 111 -11.39 7.21 8.33
CA ALA A 111 -12.70 6.60 8.14
C ALA A 111 -13.48 7.32 7.04
N ILE A 112 -14.55 6.68 6.55
CA ILE A 112 -15.51 7.33 5.65
C ILE A 112 -16.16 8.51 6.38
N GLY A 113 -16.20 9.67 5.73
CA GLY A 113 -16.71 10.92 6.27
C GLY A 113 -15.62 11.83 6.86
N ASP A 114 -14.43 11.31 7.13
CA ASP A 114 -13.33 12.10 7.66
C ASP A 114 -12.76 13.07 6.60
N THR A 115 -12.16 14.15 7.10
CA THR A 115 -11.51 15.17 6.27
C THR A 115 -10.01 15.09 6.42
N LEU A 116 -9.31 14.75 5.33
CA LEU A 116 -7.86 14.80 5.27
C LEU A 116 -7.40 16.24 5.13
N SER A 117 -6.64 16.74 6.10
CA SER A 117 -5.92 18.00 5.96
C SER A 117 -4.50 17.74 5.44
N ILE A 118 -4.17 18.39 4.32
CA ILE A 118 -2.88 18.29 3.65
C ILE A 118 -2.21 19.65 3.74
N THR A 119 -1.12 19.71 4.49
CA THR A 119 -0.35 20.93 4.68
C THR A 119 0.92 20.85 3.85
N VAL A 120 1.04 21.75 2.88
CA VAL A 120 2.23 21.88 2.05
C VAL A 120 3.00 23.11 2.50
N THR A 121 4.26 22.91 2.88
CA THR A 121 5.18 23.98 3.28
C THR A 121 6.25 24.13 2.22
N PHE A 122 6.25 25.28 1.55
CA PHE A 122 7.28 25.67 0.60
C PHE A 122 8.35 26.47 1.31
N THR A 123 9.62 26.14 1.08
CA THR A 123 10.75 26.84 1.67
C THR A 123 11.78 27.20 0.61
N ASN A 124 12.34 28.41 0.71
CA ASN A 124 13.45 28.81 -0.13
C ASN A 124 14.79 28.58 0.61
N ALA A 125 15.39 27.41 0.40
CA ALA A 125 16.72 27.07 0.94
C ALA A 125 17.89 27.80 0.25
N GLY A 126 17.62 28.60 -0.79
CA GLY A 126 18.64 29.34 -1.54
C GLY A 126 18.95 30.72 -0.95
N LYS A 127 20.14 31.25 -1.27
CA LYS A 127 20.60 32.60 -0.85
C LYS A 127 19.97 33.77 -1.63
N ARG A 128 19.15 33.50 -2.65
CA ARG A 128 18.52 34.51 -3.52
C ARG A 128 17.01 34.37 -3.48
N SER A 129 16.30 35.47 -3.70
CA SER A 129 14.84 35.46 -3.85
C SER A 129 14.43 34.60 -5.05
N THR A 130 13.40 33.78 -4.86
CA THR A 130 12.82 32.92 -5.89
C THR A 130 11.72 33.66 -6.66
N THR A 131 11.49 33.30 -7.92
CA THR A 131 10.39 33.83 -8.73
C THR A 131 9.07 33.16 -8.36
N LYS A 132 7.93 33.77 -8.71
CA LYS A 132 6.62 33.12 -8.64
C LYS A 132 6.66 31.78 -9.40
N ALA A 133 6.05 30.75 -8.83
CA ALA A 133 5.93 29.43 -9.45
C ALA A 133 4.55 28.83 -9.14
N GLN A 134 4.20 27.75 -9.83
CA GLN A 134 3.00 26.96 -9.52
C GLN A 134 3.45 25.58 -9.04
N ALA A 135 2.72 25.00 -8.10
CA ALA A 135 2.92 23.61 -7.69
C ALA A 135 1.61 22.85 -7.82
N ASN A 136 1.67 21.70 -8.45
CA ASN A 136 0.52 20.83 -8.66
C ASN A 136 0.66 19.62 -7.74
N LEU A 137 -0.38 19.38 -6.94
CA LEU A 137 -0.50 18.19 -6.11
C LEU A 137 -1.61 17.30 -6.69
N CYS A 138 -1.25 16.08 -7.07
CA CYS A 138 -2.24 15.08 -7.47
C CYS A 138 -2.87 14.46 -6.23
N LEU A 139 -4.20 14.35 -6.22
CA LEU A 139 -5.00 13.69 -5.20
C LEU A 139 -5.88 12.65 -5.90
N GLY A 140 -5.35 11.43 -6.07
CA GLY A 140 -5.99 10.43 -6.93
C GLY A 140 -6.11 10.93 -8.37
N THR A 141 -7.34 11.14 -8.86
CA THR A 141 -7.63 11.68 -10.20
C THR A 141 -7.61 13.21 -10.27
N ASP A 142 -7.76 13.88 -9.13
CA ASP A 142 -7.89 15.33 -9.08
C ASP A 142 -6.52 16.00 -8.94
N THR A 143 -6.35 17.17 -9.54
CA THR A 143 -5.11 17.94 -9.43
C THR A 143 -5.39 19.29 -8.80
N THR A 144 -4.81 19.53 -7.63
CA THR A 144 -4.91 20.82 -6.93
C THR A 144 -3.69 21.67 -7.26
N THR A 145 -3.92 22.91 -7.69
CA THR A 145 -2.85 23.86 -8.04
C THR A 145 -2.64 24.86 -6.92
N PHE A 146 -1.41 24.97 -6.46
CA PHE A 146 -0.91 25.93 -5.49
C PHE A 146 -0.10 27.02 -6.19
N VAL A 147 -0.25 28.26 -5.76
CA VAL A 147 0.58 29.37 -6.22
C VAL A 147 1.68 29.61 -5.20
N ILE A 148 2.93 29.40 -5.63
CA ILE A 148 4.10 29.75 -4.81
C ILE A 148 4.41 31.24 -5.06
N PRO A 149 4.26 32.11 -4.05
CA PRO A 149 4.59 33.51 -4.20
C PRO A 149 6.11 33.70 -4.37
N ARG A 150 6.52 34.92 -4.71
CA ARG A 150 7.94 35.29 -4.67
C ARG A 150 8.42 35.18 -3.22
N MET A 151 9.40 34.33 -2.93
CA MET A 151 9.92 34.13 -1.57
C MET A 151 11.33 34.73 -1.44
N GLN A 152 11.62 35.33 -0.30
CA GLN A 152 12.97 35.75 0.08
C GLN A 152 13.81 34.56 0.52
N SER A 153 15.11 34.77 0.74
CA SER A 153 16.00 33.73 1.27
C SER A 153 15.46 33.23 2.61
N VAL A 154 15.37 31.90 2.80
CA VAL A 154 14.90 31.24 4.04
C VAL A 154 13.42 31.49 4.37
N GLN A 155 12.67 32.24 3.55
CA GLN A 155 11.24 32.43 3.77
C GLN A 155 10.47 31.11 3.55
N GLN A 156 9.45 30.90 4.39
CA GLN A 156 8.52 29.79 4.30
C GLN A 156 7.12 30.29 3.94
N HIS A 157 6.39 29.49 3.18
CA HIS A 157 4.99 29.73 2.86
C HIS A 157 4.22 28.41 3.00
N GLN A 158 3.16 28.43 3.79
CA GLN A 158 2.35 27.26 4.08
C GLN A 158 0.96 27.43 3.48
N THR A 159 0.45 26.38 2.87
CA THR A 159 -0.94 26.31 2.40
C THR A 159 -1.52 24.97 2.79
N THR A 160 -2.75 24.99 3.30
CA THR A 160 -3.48 23.81 3.70
C THR A 160 -4.68 23.62 2.79
N VAL A 161 -4.90 22.38 2.34
CA VAL A 161 -6.06 21.95 1.56
C VAL A 161 -6.74 20.82 2.30
N PHE A 162 -8.06 20.77 2.17
CA PHE A 162 -8.90 19.75 2.77
C PHE A 162 -9.48 18.87 1.67
N TRP A 163 -9.48 17.56 1.91
CA TRP A 163 -10.08 16.56 1.03
C TRP A 163 -11.01 15.65 1.84
N ASN A 164 -12.23 15.43 1.36
CA ASN A 164 -13.25 14.69 2.11
C ASN A 164 -13.34 13.25 1.60
N ALA A 165 -13.21 12.29 2.52
CA ALA A 165 -13.30 10.87 2.22
C ALA A 165 -14.77 10.43 2.08
N LYS A 166 -15.30 10.40 0.85
CA LYS A 166 -16.71 10.02 0.61
C LYS A 166 -16.96 8.50 0.60
N HIS A 167 -15.97 7.74 0.15
CA HIS A 167 -16.04 6.29 0.00
C HIS A 167 -14.68 5.69 0.33
N ARG A 168 -14.64 4.39 0.66
CA ARG A 168 -13.37 3.69 0.88
C ARG A 168 -12.52 3.78 -0.39
N THR A 169 -11.23 4.01 -0.21
CA THR A 169 -10.29 4.12 -1.32
C THR A 169 -8.86 4.09 -0.80
N VAL A 170 -7.93 3.70 -1.67
CA VAL A 170 -6.49 3.86 -1.45
C VAL A 170 -6.07 5.12 -2.21
N LEU A 171 -6.02 6.25 -1.51
CA LEU A 171 -5.74 7.55 -2.10
C LEU A 171 -4.23 7.77 -2.24
N ALA A 172 -3.75 7.92 -3.47
CA ALA A 172 -2.40 8.41 -3.73
C ALA A 172 -2.35 9.94 -3.59
N VAL A 173 -1.65 10.42 -2.56
CA VAL A 173 -1.43 11.84 -2.30
C VAL A 173 -0.04 12.23 -2.81
N GLY A 174 -0.02 13.01 -3.89
CA GLY A 174 1.19 13.40 -4.61
C GLY A 174 1.47 12.56 -5.85
N PRO A 175 2.60 12.79 -6.54
CA PRO A 175 3.71 13.65 -6.15
C PRO A 175 3.37 15.15 -6.20
N LEU A 176 4.07 15.95 -5.40
CA LEU A 176 4.01 17.41 -5.49
C LEU A 176 5.00 17.88 -6.56
N LEU A 177 4.49 18.44 -7.66
CA LEU A 177 5.28 18.87 -8.80
C LEU A 177 5.33 20.39 -8.89
N ALA A 178 6.52 20.98 -8.81
CA ALA A 178 6.70 22.38 -9.17
C ALA A 178 6.71 22.53 -10.69
N CYS A 179 5.76 23.29 -11.22
CA CYS A 179 5.68 23.68 -12.61
C CYS A 179 6.15 25.14 -12.77
N LYS A 180 7.21 25.33 -13.55
CA LYS A 180 7.62 26.65 -14.03
C LYS A 180 7.55 26.66 -15.55
N ALA A 181 6.69 27.50 -16.09
CA ALA A 181 6.61 27.82 -17.51
C ALA A 181 7.09 29.25 -17.73
N ASP A 182 7.79 29.51 -18.82
CA ASP A 182 8.02 30.88 -19.27
C ASP A 182 6.72 31.50 -19.84
N PRO A 183 6.59 32.84 -19.85
CA PRO A 183 5.37 33.50 -20.36
C PRO A 183 5.07 33.24 -21.84
N LEU A 184 6.08 32.89 -22.65
CA LEU A 184 5.92 32.58 -24.07
C LEU A 184 5.58 31.08 -24.27
N GLY A 185 5.59 30.28 -23.20
CA GLY A 185 5.25 28.86 -23.22
C GLY A 185 6.26 27.98 -23.97
N LEU A 186 7.49 28.45 -24.20
CA LEU A 186 8.53 27.74 -24.96
C LEU A 186 9.20 26.63 -24.14
N ILE A 187 9.32 26.83 -22.84
CA ILE A 187 10.03 26.01 -21.87
C ILE A 187 9.13 25.78 -20.65
N ARG A 188 8.77 24.52 -20.43
CA ARG A 188 8.05 24.06 -19.25
C ARG A 188 8.92 23.09 -18.47
N ARG A 189 9.30 23.49 -17.26
CA ARG A 189 10.09 22.64 -16.36
C ARG A 189 9.20 22.16 -15.22
N ASN A 190 9.08 20.84 -15.12
CA ASN A 190 8.45 20.17 -13.99
C ASN A 190 9.55 19.59 -13.10
N THR A 191 9.49 19.85 -11.80
CA THR A 191 10.42 19.31 -10.81
C THR A 191 9.63 18.70 -9.66
N THR A 192 9.84 17.42 -9.40
CA THR A 192 9.23 16.74 -8.25
C THR A 192 9.86 17.27 -6.96
N LEU A 193 9.04 17.90 -6.12
CA LEU A 193 9.44 18.38 -4.80
C LEU A 193 9.25 17.30 -3.75
N VAL A 194 8.06 16.67 -3.73
CA VAL A 194 7.70 15.62 -2.77
C VAL A 194 7.20 14.40 -3.52
N LYS A 195 7.60 13.21 -3.09
CA LYS A 195 7.12 11.94 -3.66
C LYS A 195 5.66 11.68 -3.25
N ALA A 196 4.98 10.82 -4.01
CA ALA A 196 3.65 10.37 -3.63
C ALA A 196 3.72 9.57 -2.32
N THR A 197 2.70 9.75 -1.47
CA THR A 197 2.45 8.98 -0.26
C THR A 197 1.03 8.43 -0.35
N THR A 198 0.80 7.22 0.15
CA THR A 198 -0.52 6.59 0.11
C THR A 198 -1.26 6.85 1.41
N VAL A 199 -2.56 7.12 1.32
CA VAL A 199 -3.48 7.26 2.45
C VAL A 199 -4.62 6.26 2.25
N CYS A 200 -4.92 5.47 3.28
CA CYS A 200 -5.98 4.46 3.23
C CYS A 200 -7.26 5.03 3.86
N VAL A 201 -8.36 5.04 3.11
CA VAL A 201 -9.68 5.28 3.66
C VAL A 201 -10.31 3.93 3.97
N HIS A 202 -10.45 3.63 5.25
CA HIS A 202 -11.01 2.38 5.77
C HIS A 202 -12.50 2.28 5.48
N PRO A 203 -13.03 1.06 5.28
CA PRO A 203 -14.47 0.86 5.22
C PRO A 203 -15.14 1.25 6.54
N GLU A 204 -16.43 1.56 6.49
CA GLU A 204 -17.22 1.75 7.70
C GLU A 204 -17.28 0.41 8.45
N ILE A 205 -16.91 0.43 9.74
CA ILE A 205 -16.93 -0.75 10.59
C ILE A 205 -17.84 -0.55 11.78
N LEU A 206 -18.47 -1.63 12.20
CA LEU A 206 -19.21 -1.73 13.44
C LEU A 206 -18.46 -2.68 14.36
N MET A 207 -18.08 -2.19 15.54
CA MET A 207 -17.52 -3.06 16.57
C MET A 207 -18.61 -3.98 17.07
N LEU A 208 -18.35 -5.28 17.01
CA LEU A 208 -19.25 -6.30 17.52
C LEU A 208 -18.78 -6.70 18.91
N ASP A 209 -19.73 -6.94 19.81
CA ASP A 209 -19.40 -7.56 21.10
C ASP A 209 -18.78 -8.94 20.86
N THR A 210 -17.90 -9.36 21.76
CA THR A 210 -17.13 -10.60 21.62
C THR A 210 -18.10 -11.78 21.44
N PHE A 211 -18.08 -12.40 20.26
CA PHE A 211 -18.86 -13.59 19.96
C PHE A 211 -17.90 -14.78 19.84
N ASP A 212 -18.24 -15.88 20.49
CA ASP A 212 -17.45 -17.11 20.50
C ASP A 212 -17.72 -17.94 19.24
N ILE A 213 -17.29 -17.45 18.06
CA ILE A 213 -17.35 -18.27 16.85
C ILE A 213 -16.27 -19.36 16.91
N GLY A 214 -16.70 -20.62 16.78
CA GLY A 214 -15.80 -21.76 16.70
C GLY A 214 -15.29 -22.27 18.06
N THR A 215 -15.75 -21.71 19.17
CA THR A 215 -15.51 -22.30 20.50
C THR A 215 -16.35 -23.57 20.61
N ILE A 216 -15.71 -24.73 20.53
CA ILE A 216 -16.36 -26.03 20.77
C ILE A 216 -16.98 -25.95 22.17
N ARG A 217 -18.30 -25.99 22.27
CA ARG A 217 -18.99 -26.13 23.55
C ARG A 217 -19.12 -27.62 23.85
N ASP A 218 -18.86 -28.01 25.09
CA ASP A 218 -19.09 -29.39 25.52
C ASP A 218 -20.59 -29.72 25.44
N LEU A 219 -20.95 -31.00 25.57
CA LEU A 219 -22.33 -31.50 25.56
C LEU A 219 -23.25 -30.81 26.60
N GLU A 220 -22.67 -30.07 27.55
CA GLU A 220 -23.33 -29.32 28.62
C GLU A 220 -23.45 -27.80 28.34
N GLY A 221 -23.00 -27.33 27.17
CA GLY A 221 -23.11 -25.92 26.75
C GLY A 221 -22.09 -24.96 27.37
N LEU A 222 -21.11 -25.47 28.11
CA LEU A 222 -19.96 -24.72 28.61
C LEU A 222 -18.86 -24.68 27.53
N ALA A 223 -18.10 -23.58 27.45
CA ALA A 223 -16.91 -23.53 26.59
C ALA A 223 -15.99 -24.72 26.94
N SER A 224 -15.80 -25.64 25.99
CA SER A 224 -15.06 -26.88 26.23
C SER A 224 -13.59 -26.54 26.44
N LYS A 225 -13.13 -26.71 27.68
CA LYS A 225 -11.70 -26.75 28.01
C LYS A 225 -11.22 -28.18 27.86
N ARG A 226 -11.06 -28.64 26.62
CA ARG A 226 -10.53 -29.98 26.36
C ARG A 226 -9.05 -30.00 26.77
N ILE A 227 -8.77 -30.70 27.87
CA ILE A 227 -7.40 -31.00 28.31
C ILE A 227 -6.82 -32.02 27.33
N VAL A 228 -5.65 -31.72 26.75
CA VAL A 228 -4.95 -32.58 25.80
C VAL A 228 -3.51 -32.74 26.28
N ASP A 229 -2.90 -33.89 25.98
CA ASP A 229 -1.53 -34.18 26.37
C ASP A 229 -0.46 -33.39 25.58
N ASP A 230 -0.87 -32.57 24.60
CA ASP A 230 -0.06 -31.70 23.72
C ASP A 230 -1.03 -30.61 23.15
N ASP A 231 -0.79 -29.31 22.99
CA ASP A 231 0.39 -28.46 22.85
C ASP A 231 0.01 -27.00 23.27
N LEU A 232 1.02 -26.21 23.67
CA LEU A 232 1.12 -24.74 23.80
C LEU A 232 0.84 -23.95 25.10
N GLU A 233 0.09 -24.41 26.12
CA GLU A 233 0.01 -23.69 27.42
C GLU A 233 0.00 -24.64 28.63
N PHE A 234 0.94 -24.45 29.57
CA PHE A 234 1.06 -25.28 30.78
C PHE A 234 -0.14 -25.04 31.69
N HIS A 235 -0.95 -26.08 31.90
CA HIS A 235 -2.12 -26.02 32.78
C HIS A 235 -1.80 -26.52 34.19
N GLY A 236 -1.10 -27.66 34.30
CA GLY A 236 -0.86 -28.30 35.59
C GLY A 236 0.01 -29.55 35.52
N LEU A 237 0.14 -30.22 36.67
CA LEU A 237 0.85 -31.49 36.82
C LEU A 237 -0.13 -32.56 37.29
N ARG A 238 -0.06 -33.75 36.69
CA ARG A 238 -0.85 -34.93 37.05
C ARG A 238 0.07 -36.15 37.21
N GLU A 239 -0.37 -37.15 37.96
CA GLU A 239 0.32 -38.45 37.99
C GLU A 239 0.21 -39.19 36.65
N TYR A 240 1.33 -39.76 36.19
CA TYR A 240 1.41 -40.54 34.96
C TYR A 240 0.48 -41.77 35.00
N ALA A 241 -0.35 -41.93 33.96
CA ALA A 241 -1.09 -43.17 33.73
C ALA A 241 -0.46 -43.99 32.60
N HIS A 242 -0.71 -45.30 32.62
CA HIS A 242 -0.18 -46.20 31.59
C HIS A 242 -0.84 -45.87 30.24
N GLY A 243 -0.02 -45.46 29.27
CA GLY A 243 -0.47 -45.02 27.94
C GLY A 243 -0.17 -43.55 27.64
N ASP A 244 0.14 -42.74 28.65
CA ASP A 244 0.52 -41.34 28.48
C ASP A 244 1.91 -41.23 27.83
N ASP A 245 2.16 -40.17 27.04
CA ASP A 245 3.45 -39.95 26.39
C ASP A 245 4.54 -39.58 27.43
N ILE A 246 5.54 -40.45 27.54
CA ILE A 246 6.68 -40.27 28.45
C ILE A 246 7.48 -38.98 28.20
N ARG A 247 7.39 -38.39 27.00
CA ARG A 247 8.08 -37.13 26.67
C ARG A 247 7.58 -35.95 27.50
N ASN A 248 6.34 -36.02 27.96
CA ASN A 248 5.69 -34.95 28.73
C ASN A 248 5.92 -35.09 30.24
N ILE A 249 6.76 -36.03 30.68
CA ILE A 249 7.13 -36.19 32.09
C ILE A 249 7.95 -35.00 32.58
N HIS A 250 7.48 -34.33 33.62
CA HIS A 250 8.20 -33.28 34.31
C HIS A 250 9.16 -33.90 35.35
N TRP A 251 10.38 -34.24 34.91
CA TRP A 251 11.39 -34.93 35.73
C TRP A 251 11.67 -34.24 37.07
N LEU A 252 11.74 -32.91 37.09
CA LEU A 252 12.04 -32.16 38.31
C LEU A 252 10.91 -32.25 39.36
N SER A 253 9.65 -32.35 38.93
CA SER A 253 8.51 -32.52 39.84
C SER A 253 8.36 -33.97 40.26
N SER A 254 8.66 -34.89 39.35
CA SER A 254 8.67 -36.34 39.61
C SER A 254 9.70 -36.72 40.67
N ALA A 255 10.89 -36.11 40.62
CA ALA A 255 11.94 -36.31 41.62
C ALA A 255 11.53 -35.86 43.03
N LYS A 256 10.66 -34.84 43.15
CA LYS A 256 10.19 -34.32 44.44
C LYS A 256 9.04 -35.13 45.04
N HIS A 257 8.18 -35.70 44.19
CA HIS A 257 6.97 -36.42 44.63
C HIS A 257 7.14 -37.94 44.62
N SER A 258 8.30 -38.45 44.21
CA SER A 258 8.61 -39.89 44.10
C SER A 258 7.69 -40.71 43.18
N THR A 259 6.81 -40.04 42.43
CA THR A 259 5.95 -40.62 41.39
C THR A 259 6.13 -39.83 40.08
N PRO A 260 6.08 -40.48 38.90
CA PRO A 260 6.19 -39.80 37.61
C PRO A 260 5.02 -38.83 37.40
N MET A 261 5.35 -37.55 37.22
CA MET A 261 4.39 -36.46 37.01
C MET A 261 4.41 -36.02 35.54
N LEU A 262 3.25 -36.02 34.90
CA LEU A 262 3.04 -35.55 33.53
C LEU A 262 2.64 -34.07 33.53
N ARG A 263 3.17 -33.31 32.56
CA ARG A 263 2.68 -31.95 32.26
C ARG A 263 1.32 -32.09 31.56
N GLN A 264 0.30 -31.45 32.13
CA GLN A 264 -0.96 -31.25 31.44
C GLN A 264 -0.92 -29.92 30.72
N PHE A 265 -1.31 -29.95 29.46
CA PHE A 265 -1.47 -28.77 28.65
C PHE A 265 -2.95 -28.45 28.50
N GLU A 266 -3.30 -27.18 28.60
CA GLU A 266 -4.60 -26.71 28.15
C GLU A 266 -4.45 -26.59 26.63
N ALA A 267 -5.27 -27.31 25.87
CA ALA A 267 -5.29 -27.06 24.44
C ALA A 267 -5.71 -25.62 24.25
N THR A 268 -4.78 -24.76 23.80
CA THR A 268 -5.16 -23.44 23.33
C THR A 268 -5.95 -23.67 22.06
N ASN A 269 -7.26 -23.90 22.20
CA ASN A 269 -8.17 -24.02 21.09
C ASN A 269 -8.38 -22.60 20.54
N ARG A 270 -7.33 -22.05 19.92
CA ARG A 270 -7.44 -20.85 19.10
C ARG A 270 -8.39 -21.27 18.00
N ALA A 271 -9.62 -20.76 18.06
CA ALA A 271 -10.55 -20.93 16.96
C ALA A 271 -9.90 -20.24 15.75
N ASP A 272 -9.26 -21.02 14.89
CA ASP A 272 -8.84 -20.56 13.58
C ASP A 272 -10.13 -20.29 12.81
N ILE A 273 -10.32 -19.04 12.42
CA ILE A 273 -11.48 -18.59 11.65
C ILE A 273 -10.99 -18.23 10.26
N VAL A 274 -11.67 -18.76 9.25
CA VAL A 274 -11.49 -18.31 7.87
C VAL A 274 -12.67 -17.45 7.50
N ILE A 275 -12.41 -16.20 7.11
CA ILE A 275 -13.41 -15.32 6.53
C ILE A 275 -13.09 -15.11 5.06
N GLY A 276 -14.11 -15.16 4.21
CA GLY A 276 -13.97 -14.82 2.81
C GLY A 276 -15.06 -13.85 2.35
N LEU A 277 -14.69 -13.02 1.38
CA LEU A 277 -15.57 -12.11 0.66
C LEU A 277 -15.56 -12.49 -0.82
N ASN A 278 -16.74 -12.74 -1.37
CA ASN A 278 -16.90 -12.89 -2.80
C ASN A 278 -16.66 -11.54 -3.49
N THR A 279 -15.72 -11.48 -4.44
CA THR A 279 -15.42 -10.25 -5.21
C THR A 279 -16.02 -10.27 -6.62
N ASP A 280 -16.79 -11.30 -6.98
CA ASP A 280 -17.45 -11.40 -8.27
C ASP A 280 -18.48 -10.28 -8.44
N ALA A 281 -18.30 -9.45 -9.47
CA ALA A 281 -19.22 -8.36 -9.80
C ALA A 281 -20.65 -8.86 -10.08
N GLN A 282 -20.84 -10.08 -10.60
CA GLN A 282 -22.16 -10.64 -10.91
C GLN A 282 -22.94 -11.08 -9.66
N GLY A 283 -22.23 -11.32 -8.55
CA GLY A 283 -22.84 -11.71 -7.29
C GLY A 283 -23.56 -10.56 -6.56
N TYR A 284 -23.42 -9.31 -7.02
CA TYR A 284 -23.98 -8.11 -6.38
C TYR A 284 -24.94 -7.38 -7.33
N ALA A 285 -26.07 -6.89 -6.79
CA ALA A 285 -27.03 -6.12 -7.57
C ALA A 285 -26.55 -4.67 -7.80
N THR A 286 -25.77 -4.10 -6.87
CA THR A 286 -25.28 -2.72 -6.96
C THR A 286 -23.88 -2.56 -6.35
N ALA A 287 -23.15 -1.51 -6.73
CA ALA A 287 -21.86 -1.18 -6.11
C ALA A 287 -22.00 -0.92 -4.60
N GLU A 288 -23.07 -0.23 -4.19
CA GLU A 288 -23.35 0.06 -2.77
C GLU A 288 -23.59 -1.20 -1.93
N GLU A 289 -24.13 -2.27 -2.52
CA GLU A 289 -24.29 -3.55 -1.86
C GLU A 289 -22.95 -4.24 -1.59
N PHE A 290 -22.00 -4.11 -2.53
CA PHE A 290 -20.62 -4.56 -2.31
C PHE A 290 -19.88 -3.69 -1.31
N GLU A 291 -20.16 -2.39 -1.26
CA GLU A 291 -19.66 -1.55 -0.18
C GLU A 291 -20.11 -2.06 1.20
N LEU A 292 -21.39 -2.40 1.33
CA LEU A 292 -21.92 -3.03 2.54
C LEU A 292 -21.24 -4.38 2.83
N ALA A 293 -20.98 -5.20 1.80
CA ALA A 293 -20.28 -6.47 1.91
C ALA A 293 -18.88 -6.31 2.51
N VAL A 294 -18.11 -5.36 2.00
CA VAL A 294 -16.76 -5.06 2.50
C VAL A 294 -16.83 -4.53 3.93
N SER A 295 -17.79 -3.66 4.25
CA SER A 295 -18.00 -3.18 5.62
C SER A 295 -18.33 -4.30 6.62
N ILE A 296 -19.19 -5.26 6.24
CA ILE A 296 -19.50 -6.44 7.06
C ILE A 296 -18.27 -7.32 7.23
N PHE A 297 -17.58 -7.63 6.13
CA PHE A 297 -16.34 -8.40 6.13
C PHE A 297 -15.28 -7.77 7.05
N ALA A 298 -15.09 -6.45 6.93
CA ALA A 298 -14.17 -5.70 7.77
C ALA A 298 -14.58 -5.71 9.24
N SER A 299 -15.87 -5.49 9.54
CA SER A 299 -16.40 -5.50 10.91
C SER A 299 -16.19 -6.85 11.61
N ILE A 300 -16.47 -7.95 10.91
CA ILE A 300 -16.28 -9.31 11.43
C ILE A 300 -14.78 -9.57 11.64
N GLY A 301 -13.94 -9.27 10.65
CA GLY A 301 -12.51 -9.51 10.76
C GLY A 301 -11.84 -8.70 11.88
N VAL A 302 -12.21 -7.43 12.04
CA VAL A 302 -11.74 -6.59 13.16
C VAL A 302 -12.20 -7.15 14.51
N SER A 303 -13.42 -7.67 14.58
CA SER A 303 -13.95 -8.28 15.81
C SER A 303 -13.19 -9.57 16.17
N CYS A 304 -12.89 -10.43 15.20
CA CYS A 304 -12.06 -11.64 15.42
C CYS A 304 -10.64 -11.27 15.89
N ILE A 305 -10.01 -10.28 15.25
CA ILE A 305 -8.66 -9.81 15.62
C ILE A 305 -8.67 -9.21 17.04
N SER A 306 -9.70 -8.40 17.37
CA SER A 306 -9.85 -7.79 18.69
C SER A 306 -10.11 -8.85 19.79
N ALA A 307 -10.77 -9.95 19.44
CA ALA A 307 -10.96 -11.12 20.29
C ALA A 307 -9.71 -12.02 20.40
N SER A 308 -8.58 -11.64 19.79
CA SER A 308 -7.34 -12.43 19.73
C SER A 308 -7.52 -13.82 19.09
N GLN A 309 -8.52 -13.96 18.22
CA GLN A 309 -8.72 -15.15 17.40
C GLN A 309 -7.82 -15.10 16.17
N SER A 310 -7.32 -16.27 15.76
CA SER A 310 -6.52 -16.41 14.55
C SER A 310 -7.44 -16.30 13.33
N LEU A 311 -7.18 -15.31 12.48
CA LEU A 311 -8.03 -14.98 11.34
C LEU A 311 -7.25 -15.12 10.04
N ILE A 312 -7.78 -15.92 9.12
CA ILE A 312 -7.33 -15.91 7.73
C ILE A 312 -8.44 -15.30 6.87
N ALA A 313 -8.08 -14.24 6.15
CA ALA A 313 -9.03 -13.47 5.36
C ALA A 313 -8.76 -13.61 3.86
N TYR A 314 -9.82 -13.85 3.09
CA TYR A 314 -9.79 -13.99 1.63
C TYR A 314 -10.72 -12.97 0.97
N ALA A 315 -10.24 -12.27 -0.05
CA ALA A 315 -11.07 -11.42 -0.91
C ALA A 315 -10.49 -11.37 -2.32
N GLY A 316 -11.02 -12.20 -3.22
CA GLY A 316 -10.45 -12.37 -4.55
C GLY A 316 -9.01 -12.87 -4.49
N ALA A 317 -8.05 -12.07 -4.97
CA ALA A 317 -6.62 -12.37 -4.91
C ALA A 317 -5.97 -12.03 -3.56
N LEU A 318 -6.66 -11.26 -2.71
CA LEU A 318 -6.16 -10.89 -1.39
C LEU A 318 -6.21 -12.09 -0.45
N ARG A 319 -5.07 -12.41 0.16
CA ARG A 319 -4.96 -13.37 1.26
C ARG A 319 -4.19 -12.70 2.40
N LEU A 320 -4.80 -12.63 3.57
CA LEU A 320 -4.19 -12.07 4.76
C LEU A 320 -4.19 -13.09 5.88
N ASN A 321 -3.05 -13.15 6.57
CA ASN A 321 -2.89 -13.81 7.85
C ASN A 321 -2.24 -12.77 8.76
N THR A 322 -3.04 -11.84 9.29
CA THR A 322 -2.54 -10.73 10.11
C THR A 322 -3.24 -10.70 11.46
N CYS A 323 -2.50 -10.25 12.47
CA CYS A 323 -2.99 -10.05 13.83
C CYS A 323 -3.24 -8.57 14.15
N ALA A 324 -2.95 -7.65 13.21
CA ALA A 324 -3.07 -6.21 13.45
C ALA A 324 -4.29 -5.64 12.73
N THR A 325 -5.14 -4.94 13.49
CA THR A 325 -6.37 -4.30 13.00
C THR A 325 -6.12 -3.31 11.88
N VAL A 326 -5.06 -2.49 11.99
CA VAL A 326 -4.75 -1.46 10.99
C VAL A 326 -4.34 -2.08 9.66
N ASP A 327 -3.46 -3.08 9.67
CA ASP A 327 -3.03 -3.78 8.45
C ASP A 327 -4.20 -4.49 7.76
N PHE A 328 -5.10 -5.06 8.54
CA PHE A 328 -6.32 -5.68 8.01
C PHE A 328 -7.21 -4.64 7.33
N LEU A 329 -7.48 -3.51 8.00
CA LEU A 329 -8.30 -2.43 7.44
C LEU A 329 -7.67 -1.80 6.19
N ASP A 330 -6.37 -1.55 6.19
CA ASP A 330 -5.63 -1.04 5.04
C ASP A 330 -5.75 -1.97 3.83
N ALA A 331 -5.66 -3.28 4.05
CA ALA A 331 -5.84 -4.24 2.99
C ALA A 331 -7.30 -4.31 2.51
N THR A 332 -8.28 -4.15 3.40
CA THR A 332 -9.70 -4.06 2.99
C THR A 332 -10.05 -2.81 2.19
N SER A 333 -9.35 -1.68 2.41
CA SER A 333 -9.52 -0.45 1.64
C SER A 333 -9.24 -0.63 0.15
N GLY A 334 -8.35 -1.56 -0.22
CA GLY A 334 -7.98 -1.85 -1.60
C GLY A 334 -8.87 -2.87 -2.31
N ILE A 335 -9.86 -3.45 -1.63
CA ILE A 335 -10.73 -4.47 -2.22
C ILE A 335 -11.65 -3.85 -3.27
N ALA A 336 -11.58 -4.40 -4.48
CA ALA A 336 -12.41 -4.03 -5.63
C ALA A 336 -13.13 -5.26 -6.20
N MET A 337 -14.25 -5.01 -6.87
CA MET A 337 -14.93 -6.05 -7.64
C MET A 337 -14.05 -6.53 -8.79
N SER A 338 -14.13 -7.81 -9.12
CA SER A 338 -13.50 -8.41 -10.29
C SER A 338 -14.56 -9.06 -11.17
N GLN A 339 -14.40 -8.91 -12.49
CA GLN A 339 -15.24 -9.58 -13.49
C GLN A 339 -14.72 -11.00 -13.83
N GLU A 340 -13.48 -11.31 -13.45
CA GLU A 340 -12.83 -12.60 -13.74
C GLU A 340 -12.93 -13.57 -12.57
N SER A 341 -13.31 -13.11 -11.38
CA SER A 341 -13.49 -13.98 -10.21
C SER A 341 -14.80 -14.74 -10.30
N SER A 342 -14.75 -16.05 -10.03
CA SER A 342 -15.93 -16.90 -9.87
C SER A 342 -16.01 -17.40 -8.43
N ILE A 343 -17.23 -17.60 -7.94
CA ILE A 343 -17.51 -18.20 -6.63
C ILE A 343 -16.80 -19.57 -6.44
N SER A 344 -16.67 -20.35 -7.51
CA SER A 344 -15.99 -21.65 -7.49
C SER A 344 -14.48 -21.54 -7.18
N THR A 345 -13.80 -20.60 -7.82
CA THR A 345 -12.38 -20.28 -7.56
C THR A 345 -12.19 -19.77 -6.15
N TYR A 346 -13.11 -18.93 -5.67
CA TYR A 346 -13.12 -18.42 -4.31
C TYR A 346 -13.22 -19.56 -3.28
N ILE A 347 -14.16 -20.49 -3.45
CA ILE A 347 -14.30 -21.68 -2.58
C ILE A 347 -13.05 -22.53 -2.61
N ALA A 348 -12.52 -22.83 -3.81
CA ALA A 348 -11.31 -23.61 -3.97
C ALA A 348 -10.11 -22.98 -3.26
N THR A 349 -10.07 -21.65 -3.16
CA THR A 349 -9.02 -20.93 -2.44
C THR A 349 -9.21 -21.03 -0.92
N MET A 350 -10.45 -20.98 -0.42
CA MET A 350 -10.75 -21.15 1.00
C MET A 350 -10.48 -22.58 1.49
N THR A 351 -10.79 -23.60 0.68
CA THR A 351 -10.61 -25.00 1.08
C THR A 351 -9.15 -25.46 1.09
N GLN A 352 -8.21 -24.68 0.55
CA GLN A 352 -6.77 -24.98 0.61
C GLN A 352 -6.22 -25.08 2.04
N HIS A 353 -6.87 -24.45 3.01
CA HIS A 353 -6.39 -24.39 4.40
C HIS A 353 -6.84 -25.54 5.32
N GLY A 354 -7.38 -26.62 4.75
CA GLY A 354 -7.53 -27.89 5.48
C GLY A 354 -8.54 -27.86 6.65
N ASN A 355 -8.71 -29.01 7.30
CA ASN A 355 -9.76 -29.28 8.29
C ASN A 355 -9.53 -28.69 9.69
N ASP A 356 -8.45 -27.93 9.90
CA ASP A 356 -8.03 -27.47 11.24
C ASP A 356 -8.68 -26.14 11.67
N VAL A 357 -9.65 -25.66 10.88
CA VAL A 357 -10.36 -24.40 11.11
C VAL A 357 -11.64 -24.68 11.89
N SER A 358 -11.95 -23.86 12.90
CA SER A 358 -13.17 -24.04 13.71
C SER A 358 -14.42 -23.52 13.01
N ALA A 359 -14.31 -22.41 12.26
CA ALA A 359 -15.41 -21.83 11.52
C ALA A 359 -14.97 -21.19 10.19
N MET A 360 -15.84 -21.30 9.18
CA MET A 360 -15.69 -20.63 7.90
C MET A 360 -16.88 -19.69 7.67
N LEU A 361 -16.58 -18.39 7.59
CA LEU A 361 -17.53 -17.36 7.18
C LEU A 361 -17.34 -16.99 5.72
N THR A 362 -18.45 -16.84 5.01
CA THR A 362 -18.45 -16.37 3.63
C THR A 362 -19.45 -15.24 3.46
N VAL A 363 -18.98 -14.13 2.90
CA VAL A 363 -19.74 -12.91 2.66
C VAL A 363 -20.05 -12.83 1.15
N ILE A 364 -21.34 -12.87 0.79
CA ILE A 364 -21.85 -12.90 -0.61
C ILE A 364 -22.96 -11.87 -0.87
N GLY A 365 -23.07 -11.38 -2.10
CA GLY A 365 -24.18 -10.50 -2.49
C GLY A 365 -25.49 -11.25 -2.80
N SER A 366 -26.55 -10.48 -3.04
CA SER A 366 -27.90 -10.99 -3.35
C SER A 366 -28.08 -11.53 -4.76
N GLY A 367 -27.11 -11.32 -5.66
CA GLY A 367 -27.13 -11.87 -7.02
C GLY A 367 -26.89 -13.38 -7.07
N GLU A 368 -26.30 -13.95 -6.01
CA GLU A 368 -26.06 -15.39 -5.90
C GLU A 368 -27.34 -16.18 -5.65
N THR A 369 -27.62 -17.18 -6.49
CA THR A 369 -28.80 -18.04 -6.36
C THR A 369 -28.70 -18.93 -5.13
N ASP A 370 -29.85 -19.32 -4.57
CA ASP A 370 -29.89 -20.25 -3.42
C ASP A 370 -29.23 -21.60 -3.73
N GLU A 371 -29.31 -22.05 -4.98
CA GLU A 371 -28.63 -23.26 -5.45
C GLU A 371 -27.10 -23.09 -5.45
N ALA A 372 -26.59 -21.94 -5.91
CA ALA A 372 -25.16 -21.64 -5.87
C ALA A 372 -24.65 -21.56 -4.42
N VAL A 373 -25.42 -20.94 -3.51
CA VAL A 373 -25.07 -20.88 -2.09
C VAL A 373 -25.06 -22.26 -1.43
N THR A 374 -26.06 -23.10 -1.75
CA THR A 374 -26.10 -24.48 -1.25
C THR A 374 -24.90 -25.28 -1.76
N THR A 375 -24.59 -25.16 -3.05
CA THR A 375 -23.44 -25.83 -3.68
C THR A 375 -22.13 -25.39 -3.04
N MET A 376 -21.99 -24.09 -2.79
CA MET A 376 -20.85 -23.49 -2.10
C MET A 376 -20.70 -24.03 -0.68
N ALA A 377 -21.75 -23.96 0.13
CA ALA A 377 -21.70 -24.40 1.51
C ALA A 377 -21.40 -25.90 1.61
N CYS A 378 -21.95 -26.71 0.70
CA CYS A 378 -21.70 -28.15 0.63
C CYS A 378 -20.26 -28.50 0.20
N ALA A 379 -19.58 -27.63 -0.55
CA ALA A 379 -18.19 -27.82 -0.95
C ALA A 379 -17.18 -27.54 0.18
N LEU A 380 -17.57 -26.76 1.19
CA LEU A 380 -16.76 -26.55 2.40
C LEU A 380 -16.75 -27.80 3.29
N PRO A 381 -15.65 -28.07 4.04
CA PRO A 381 -15.54 -29.25 4.89
C PRO A 381 -16.70 -29.39 5.89
N ARG A 382 -17.18 -30.62 6.11
CA ARG A 382 -18.33 -30.86 7.02
C ARG A 382 -18.01 -30.73 8.51
N GLN A 383 -16.72 -30.72 8.86
CA GLN A 383 -16.24 -30.69 10.24
C GLN A 383 -16.16 -29.26 10.81
N VAL A 384 -16.31 -28.23 9.98
CA VAL A 384 -16.19 -26.82 10.39
C VAL A 384 -17.57 -26.17 10.48
N TYR A 385 -17.72 -25.17 11.35
CA TYR A 385 -18.96 -24.39 11.41
C TYR A 385 -19.06 -23.46 10.19
N ARG A 386 -20.07 -23.65 9.34
CA ARG A 386 -20.22 -22.93 8.06
C ARG A 386 -21.29 -21.85 8.14
N ILE A 387 -20.89 -20.60 7.95
CA ILE A 387 -21.78 -19.44 8.00
C ILE A 387 -21.69 -18.68 6.68
N VAL A 388 -22.83 -18.42 6.07
CA VAL A 388 -22.97 -17.60 4.87
C VAL A 388 -23.72 -16.33 5.24
N VAL A 389 -23.06 -15.18 5.09
CA VAL A 389 -23.65 -13.87 5.25
C VAL A 389 -24.00 -13.33 3.87
N ARG A 390 -25.30 -13.22 3.60
CA ARG A 390 -25.85 -12.70 2.35
C ARG A 390 -26.27 -11.26 2.52
N MET A 391 -25.74 -10.37 1.71
CA MET A 391 -26.18 -8.97 1.68
C MET A 391 -27.39 -8.86 0.80
N ARG A 392 -28.38 -8.11 1.26
CA ARG A 392 -29.53 -7.73 0.45
C ARG A 392 -30.04 -6.39 0.95
N ARG A 393 -29.68 -5.31 0.26
CA ARG A 393 -30.02 -3.96 0.71
C ARG A 393 -31.52 -3.80 0.97
N ASN A 394 -31.85 -3.11 2.06
CA ASN A 394 -33.21 -2.83 2.52
C ASN A 394 -34.08 -4.06 2.83
N ALA A 395 -33.50 -5.27 2.88
CA ALA A 395 -34.21 -6.44 3.37
C ALA A 395 -34.20 -6.45 4.91
N SER A 396 -35.26 -7.00 5.52
CA SER A 396 -35.24 -7.29 6.95
C SER A 396 -34.21 -8.38 7.25
N CYS A 397 -33.45 -8.20 8.33
CA CYS A 397 -32.56 -9.22 8.86
C CYS A 397 -33.30 -10.56 9.03
N ALA A 398 -32.74 -11.64 8.48
CA ALA A 398 -33.32 -12.98 8.56
C ALA A 398 -32.22 -14.03 8.72
N ILE A 399 -32.49 -15.07 9.51
CA ILE A 399 -31.55 -16.17 9.75
C ILE A 399 -32.27 -17.47 9.37
N SER A 400 -31.62 -18.26 8.54
CA SER A 400 -32.10 -19.56 8.09
C SER A 400 -31.07 -20.62 8.43
N HIS A 401 -31.47 -21.62 9.21
CA HIS A 401 -30.64 -22.79 9.48
C HIS A 401 -30.92 -23.85 8.41
N CYS A 402 -29.90 -24.17 7.61
CA CYS A 402 -29.94 -25.25 6.64
C CYS A 402 -29.19 -26.47 7.20
N GLU A 403 -29.32 -27.63 6.55
CA GLU A 403 -28.62 -28.84 6.99
C GLU A 403 -27.09 -28.66 6.91
N GLY A 404 -26.48 -28.40 8.07
CA GLY A 404 -25.04 -28.26 8.24
C GLY A 404 -24.45 -26.89 7.89
N TYR A 405 -25.25 -25.87 7.58
CA TYR A 405 -24.77 -24.49 7.41
C TYR A 405 -25.85 -23.47 7.76
N MET A 406 -25.45 -22.25 8.13
CA MET A 406 -26.37 -21.16 8.45
C MET A 406 -26.27 -20.06 7.41
N VAL A 407 -27.41 -19.52 6.97
CA VAL A 407 -27.49 -18.36 6.09
C VAL A 407 -28.09 -17.20 6.87
N ALA A 408 -27.34 -16.10 6.98
CA ALA A 408 -27.83 -14.86 7.55
C ALA A 408 -27.96 -13.80 6.47
N THR A 409 -29.14 -13.20 6.34
CA THR A 409 -29.40 -12.09 5.42
C THR A 409 -29.29 -10.77 6.16
N VAL A 410 -28.44 -9.86 5.68
CA VAL A 410 -28.16 -8.56 6.28
C VAL A 410 -28.58 -7.44 5.32
N GLY A 411 -29.42 -6.51 5.79
CA GLY A 411 -29.92 -5.39 4.99
C GLY A 411 -29.16 -4.08 5.20
N ALA A 412 -28.65 -3.87 6.42
CA ALA A 412 -27.85 -2.72 6.81
C ALA A 412 -26.74 -3.14 7.79
N LEU A 413 -25.67 -2.34 7.89
CA LEU A 413 -24.53 -2.64 8.77
C LEU A 413 -24.96 -2.78 10.24
N GLY A 414 -25.95 -2.00 10.67
CA GLY A 414 -26.50 -2.04 12.04
C GLY A 414 -27.26 -3.33 12.41
N ASP A 415 -27.62 -4.17 11.44
CA ASP A 415 -28.25 -5.47 11.72
C ASP A 415 -27.23 -6.55 12.10
N LEU A 416 -25.95 -6.31 11.81
CA LEU A 416 -24.87 -7.29 12.01
C LEU A 416 -24.76 -7.81 13.45
N PRO A 417 -24.86 -7.00 14.52
CA PRO A 417 -24.80 -7.51 15.90
C PRO A 417 -25.92 -8.50 16.22
N ARG A 418 -27.11 -8.31 15.63
CA ARG A 418 -28.27 -9.21 15.83
C ARG A 418 -28.04 -10.55 15.16
N VAL A 419 -27.42 -10.54 13.98
CA VAL A 419 -27.02 -11.77 13.29
C VAL A 419 -25.94 -12.50 14.07
N MET A 420 -24.90 -11.79 14.46
CA MET A 420 -23.72 -12.38 15.12
C MET A 420 -24.04 -12.91 16.52
N GLY A 421 -24.95 -12.26 17.26
CA GLY A 421 -25.44 -12.75 18.56
C GLY A 421 -26.38 -13.96 18.46
N ALA A 422 -26.92 -14.27 17.29
CA ALA A 422 -27.75 -15.44 17.06
C ALA A 422 -26.95 -16.65 16.55
N ILE A 423 -25.63 -16.49 16.37
CA ILE A 423 -24.72 -17.58 16.02
C ILE A 423 -24.48 -18.41 17.29
N PRO A 424 -24.71 -19.73 17.23
CA PRO A 424 -24.69 -20.60 18.40
C PRO A 424 -23.31 -20.77 19.04
#